data_AF-A0A452G147-F1
#
_entry.id   AF-A0A452G147-F1
#
_cell.length_a   1.000
_cell.length_b   1.000
_cell.length_c   1.000
_cell.angle_alpha   90.00
_cell.angle_beta   90.00
_cell.angle_gamma   90.00
#
_symmetry.space_group_name_H-M   'P 1'
#
loop_
_entity.id
_entity.type
_entity.pdbx_description
1 polymer ?
#
loop_
_entity_poly.entity_id
_entity_poly.type
_entity_poly.pdbx_seq_one_letter_code
_entity_poly.pdbx_strand_id
1 'polypeptide(L)'
;MTSLLAKDAYLQGLAKKICSQPSTEPQKRKSAGKTQVSDAAAPPRKKRRKAQKKPREREEKTAKPRAQASAKSEARKPEAAEEEEGAASSTRAPAGGLATEPDSLFALDVLRQRLHEKIQEARGQGSTKELSAAVLEKRRRRKQERDRKKRKRRELRAKEKSAKALEGAEATEPDPPVPGQETQAQPGLLFNKVEVTEEEPASKAQRRKEKRQKLKGNLTPLTGKNYRQLLERLQARQARLEELRDRDAGQAQELEAKMRWTNLLYKAEGVRIRDDERRLQEALKRKEKRRAQRQRAWEKRTAHVVGKMQQRQDRRRQNLRKKKAAKAERRLEKARKRGRILPQDLERAGLA
;
A
#
# COMPACT_ATOMS: atom_id res chain seq x y z
N MET A 1 -8.68 28.12 -52.42
CA MET A 1 -8.61 26.80 -51.76
C MET A 1 -7.24 26.18 -52.02
N THR A 2 -6.37 26.03 -51.01
CA THR A 2 -5.08 25.32 -51.22
C THR A 2 -5.34 23.83 -51.39
N SER A 3 -4.91 23.26 -52.53
CA SER A 3 -5.16 21.86 -52.87
C SER A 3 -4.52 20.90 -51.86
N LEU A 4 -5.13 19.73 -51.66
CA LEU A 4 -4.63 18.73 -50.71
C LEU A 4 -3.20 18.29 -51.05
N LEU A 5 -2.88 18.18 -52.34
CA LEU A 5 -1.53 17.86 -52.84
C LEU A 5 -0.47 18.87 -52.36
N ALA A 6 -0.79 20.16 -52.28
CA ALA A 6 0.15 21.17 -51.77
C ALA A 6 0.40 21.02 -50.26
N LYS A 7 -0.61 20.58 -49.49
CA LYS A 7 -0.48 20.30 -48.05
C LYS A 7 0.34 19.03 -47.80
N ASP A 8 0.12 17.97 -48.59
CA ASP A 8 0.91 16.75 -48.50
C ASP A 8 2.36 16.96 -48.92
N ALA A 9 2.62 17.71 -49.99
CA ALA A 9 3.99 18.08 -50.39
C ALA A 9 4.72 18.84 -49.27
N TYR A 10 4.04 19.78 -48.60
CA TYR A 10 4.58 20.51 -47.44
C TYR A 10 4.88 19.57 -46.25
N LEU A 11 3.95 18.68 -45.89
CA LEU A 11 4.13 17.72 -44.80
C LEU A 11 5.25 16.71 -45.09
N GLN A 12 5.37 16.21 -46.32
CA GLN A 12 6.46 15.33 -46.75
C GLN A 12 7.82 16.06 -46.71
N GLY A 13 7.87 17.34 -47.12
CA GLY A 13 9.06 18.17 -46.99
C GLY A 13 9.48 18.40 -45.54
N LEU A 14 8.50 18.61 -44.65
CA LEU A 14 8.72 18.75 -43.21
C LEU A 14 9.26 17.45 -42.59
N ALA A 15 8.66 16.30 -42.93
CA ALA A 15 9.07 14.99 -42.47
C ALA A 15 10.51 14.66 -42.90
N LYS A 16 10.88 14.95 -44.16
CA LYS A 16 12.26 14.79 -44.65
C LYS A 16 13.25 15.63 -43.82
N LYS A 17 12.96 16.91 -43.56
CA LYS A 17 13.81 17.80 -42.73
C LYS A 17 13.97 17.35 -41.28
N ILE A 18 12.98 16.67 -40.70
CA ILE A 18 13.04 16.17 -39.32
C ILE A 18 13.82 14.84 -39.27
N CYS A 19 13.57 13.94 -40.23
CA CYS A 19 14.22 12.63 -40.27
C CYS A 19 15.67 12.66 -40.81
N SER A 20 16.07 13.71 -41.54
CA SER A 20 17.44 13.86 -42.08
C SER A 20 18.39 14.64 -41.15
N GLN A 21 18.00 14.96 -39.92
CA GLN A 21 18.93 15.51 -38.93
C GLN A 21 19.94 14.41 -38.56
N PRO A 22 21.25 14.57 -38.87
CA PRO A 22 22.24 13.61 -38.39
C PRO A 22 22.24 13.67 -36.86
N SER A 23 22.07 12.52 -36.21
CA SER A 23 22.18 12.45 -34.76
C SER A 23 23.57 12.92 -34.34
N THR A 24 23.66 14.03 -33.62
CA THR A 24 24.93 14.53 -33.07
C THR A 24 25.58 13.42 -32.26
N GLU A 25 26.71 12.89 -32.74
CA GLU A 25 27.43 11.83 -32.04
C GLU A 25 27.76 12.27 -30.61
N PRO A 26 27.61 11.39 -29.61
CA PRO A 26 28.07 11.70 -28.26
C PRO A 26 29.60 11.78 -28.27
N GLN A 27 30.13 13.01 -28.34
CA GLN A 27 31.57 13.28 -28.24
C GLN A 27 32.18 12.49 -27.07
N LYS A 28 33.10 11.58 -27.38
CA LYS A 28 33.86 10.82 -26.37
C LYS A 28 34.66 11.80 -25.53
N ARG A 29 34.28 11.97 -24.27
CA ARG A 29 35.08 12.72 -23.30
C ARG A 29 36.46 12.08 -23.21
N LYS A 30 37.51 12.86 -23.51
CA LYS A 30 38.90 12.44 -23.28
C LYS A 30 39.08 12.15 -21.79
N SER A 31 39.44 10.92 -21.45
CA SER A 31 39.84 10.56 -20.09
C SER A 31 41.16 11.25 -19.77
N ALA A 32 41.21 12.03 -18.70
CA ALA A 32 42.46 12.61 -18.21
C ALA A 32 43.46 11.49 -17.91
N GLY A 33 44.68 11.64 -18.39
CA GLY A 33 45.73 10.63 -18.21
C GLY A 33 46.11 10.46 -16.75
N LYS A 34 46.34 9.22 -16.35
CA LYS A 34 47.18 8.90 -15.19
C LYS A 34 48.54 8.47 -15.70
N THR A 35 49.57 9.00 -15.07
CA THR A 35 50.98 8.81 -15.40
C THR A 35 51.34 7.34 -15.46
N GLN A 36 52.14 6.96 -16.46
CA GLN A 36 52.75 5.64 -16.56
C GLN A 36 53.83 5.48 -15.49
N VAL A 37 53.91 4.28 -14.92
CA VAL A 37 55.19 3.64 -14.55
C VAL A 37 55.08 2.20 -15.05
N SER A 38 56.12 1.69 -15.69
CA SER A 38 56.24 0.29 -16.13
C SER A 38 56.49 -0.62 -14.91
N ASP A 39 56.50 -1.96 -14.94
CA ASP A 39 56.82 -2.99 -15.94
C ASP A 39 56.19 -4.34 -15.45
N ALA A 40 56.24 -5.53 -16.07
CA ALA A 40 56.87 -6.06 -17.27
C ALA A 40 56.10 -7.30 -17.81
N ALA A 41 56.76 -8.03 -18.73
CA ALA A 41 56.55 -9.45 -19.11
C ALA A 41 55.35 -9.81 -20.03
N ALA A 42 55.61 -10.80 -20.89
CA ALA A 42 54.92 -11.11 -22.14
C ALA A 42 54.26 -12.54 -22.10
N PRO A 43 53.86 -13.19 -23.21
CA PRO A 43 52.65 -12.86 -23.99
C PRO A 43 51.71 -14.11 -24.20
N PRO A 44 51.03 -14.41 -25.34
CA PRO A 44 49.58 -14.69 -25.30
C PRO A 44 49.14 -16.11 -25.74
N ARG A 45 47.95 -16.59 -25.32
CA ARG A 45 47.40 -17.89 -25.81
C ARG A 45 45.90 -17.91 -26.19
N LYS A 46 45.69 -17.95 -27.51
CA LYS A 46 44.82 -18.86 -28.32
C LYS A 46 43.31 -19.05 -27.98
N LYS A 47 42.48 -18.49 -28.88
CA LYS A 47 41.38 -19.11 -29.69
C LYS A 47 40.47 -20.21 -29.06
N ARG A 48 39.14 -19.99 -29.12
CA ARG A 48 38.07 -20.80 -29.82
C ARG A 48 36.68 -20.22 -29.46
N ARG A 49 35.93 -19.59 -30.39
CA ARG A 49 34.97 -20.12 -31.40
C ARG A 49 33.76 -20.96 -30.88
N LYS A 50 32.61 -20.26 -30.78
CA LYS A 50 31.34 -20.48 -31.53
C LYS A 50 30.35 -21.60 -31.13
N ALA A 51 29.20 -21.19 -30.58
CA ALA A 51 27.83 -21.70 -30.83
C ALA A 51 26.85 -20.59 -30.38
N GLN A 52 26.09 -19.85 -31.20
CA GLN A 52 25.04 -20.22 -32.17
C GLN A 52 23.89 -21.06 -31.61
N LYS A 53 22.85 -20.37 -31.09
CA LYS A 53 21.44 -20.75 -31.29
C LYS A 53 20.63 -19.49 -31.65
N LYS A 54 19.71 -19.63 -32.61
CA LYS A 54 18.89 -18.56 -33.18
C LYS A 54 17.76 -18.14 -32.21
N PRO A 55 17.36 -16.86 -32.15
CA PRO A 55 16.00 -16.50 -31.76
C PRO A 55 15.02 -16.82 -32.90
N ARG A 56 13.78 -17.23 -32.58
CA ARG A 56 12.69 -17.36 -33.56
C ARG A 56 11.83 -16.11 -33.49
N GLU A 57 11.58 -15.51 -34.64
CA GLU A 57 10.78 -14.30 -34.80
C GLU A 57 9.28 -14.59 -34.57
N ARG A 58 8.58 -13.58 -34.02
CA ARG A 58 7.35 -13.06 -34.64
C ARG A 58 7.10 -11.61 -34.22
N GLU A 59 7.35 -10.71 -35.17
CA GLU A 59 6.65 -9.44 -35.47
C GLU A 59 5.76 -8.87 -34.34
N GLU A 60 6.16 -7.78 -33.69
CA GLU A 60 5.95 -6.38 -34.13
C GLU A 60 4.47 -5.91 -34.19
N LYS A 61 4.13 -4.96 -33.29
CA LYS A 61 3.81 -3.58 -33.70
C LYS A 61 3.77 -2.58 -32.52
N THR A 62 4.26 -1.36 -32.81
CA THR A 62 3.93 -0.03 -32.24
C THR A 62 4.17 0.30 -30.75
N ALA A 63 5.36 0.87 -30.51
CA ALA A 63 5.68 2.09 -29.76
C ALA A 63 4.75 2.70 -28.66
N LYS A 64 5.32 2.76 -27.43
CA LYS A 64 5.40 3.88 -26.44
C LYS A 64 4.96 5.29 -26.90
N PRO A 65 4.42 6.16 -26.00
CA PRO A 65 5.23 6.73 -24.90
C PRO A 65 4.54 6.97 -23.52
N ARG A 66 5.33 7.57 -22.62
CA ARG A 66 5.22 7.64 -21.15
C ARG A 66 4.63 8.99 -20.68
N ALA A 67 3.51 8.98 -19.96
CA ALA A 67 3.05 10.08 -19.09
C ALA A 67 2.21 9.50 -17.92
N GLN A 68 2.64 9.67 -16.67
CA GLN A 68 2.12 10.67 -15.72
C GLN A 68 0.60 10.58 -15.39
N ALA A 69 0.27 9.86 -14.31
CA ALA A 69 -0.93 10.07 -13.48
C ALA A 69 -0.66 9.42 -12.10
N SER A 70 -0.34 10.20 -11.06
CA SER A 70 -1.27 10.85 -10.12
C SER A 70 -1.74 9.94 -8.97
N ALA A 71 -1.03 10.03 -7.84
CA ALA A 71 -1.54 9.53 -6.57
C ALA A 71 -2.47 10.58 -5.93
N LYS A 72 -3.74 10.22 -5.74
CA LYS A 72 -4.58 10.64 -4.61
C LYS A 72 -5.29 9.36 -4.14
N SER A 73 -4.94 8.71 -3.04
CA SER A 73 -4.96 9.15 -1.64
C SER A 73 -6.37 9.42 -1.13
N GLU A 74 -7.09 8.33 -0.84
CA GLU A 74 -8.23 8.34 0.07
C GLU A 74 -7.75 8.67 1.50
N ALA A 75 -8.41 9.63 2.14
CA ALA A 75 -8.61 9.68 3.59
C ALA A 75 -10.14 9.82 3.75
N ARG A 76 -10.89 8.87 4.33
CA ARG A 76 -10.91 8.44 5.74
C ARG A 76 -11.17 9.57 6.74
N LYS A 77 -12.44 9.68 7.15
CA LYS A 77 -12.89 9.86 8.55
C LYS A 77 -14.23 9.08 8.75
N PRO A 78 -14.71 8.88 10.00
CA PRO A 78 -15.39 7.64 10.44
C PRO A 78 -16.94 7.73 10.37
N GLU A 79 -17.74 6.64 10.41
CA GLU A 79 -18.15 5.89 11.62
C GLU A 79 -18.42 6.86 12.79
N ALA A 80 -19.64 7.38 13.03
CA ALA A 80 -20.94 6.72 13.21
C ALA A 80 -20.93 5.75 14.39
N ALA A 81 -21.21 6.29 15.58
CA ALA A 81 -21.70 5.57 16.74
C ALA A 81 -23.20 5.81 16.85
N GLU A 82 -23.95 4.75 17.11
CA GLU A 82 -25.34 4.81 17.60
C GLU A 82 -25.27 4.63 19.12
N GLU A 83 -26.02 5.42 19.89
CA GLU A 83 -26.53 5.02 21.20
C GLU A 83 -27.98 5.49 21.35
N GLU A 84 -28.70 4.82 22.25
CA GLU A 84 -30.16 4.79 22.34
C GLU A 84 -30.76 5.84 23.28
N GLU A 85 -32.09 5.92 23.22
CA GLU A 85 -33.07 6.39 24.22
C GLU A 85 -32.56 6.67 25.65
N GLY A 86 -32.88 7.84 26.18
CA GLY A 86 -32.69 8.22 27.59
C GLY A 86 -33.46 9.50 27.95
N ALA A 87 -34.31 9.43 28.97
CA ALA A 87 -35.38 10.40 29.21
C ALA A 87 -34.98 11.78 29.80
N ALA A 88 -35.84 12.77 29.52
CA ALA A 88 -36.21 13.94 30.33
C ALA A 88 -35.15 14.98 30.78
N SER A 89 -35.28 16.22 30.29
CA SER A 89 -35.98 17.31 31.02
C SER A 89 -35.75 18.72 30.41
N SER A 90 -36.73 19.62 30.60
CA SER A 90 -36.70 21.11 30.69
C SER A 90 -35.57 21.93 30.02
N THR A 91 -35.79 23.08 29.36
CA THR A 91 -36.81 24.11 29.64
C THR A 91 -36.98 25.09 28.44
N ARG A 92 -38.18 25.67 28.28
CA ARG A 92 -38.45 27.05 27.80
C ARG A 92 -38.10 27.45 26.34
N ALA A 93 -39.10 27.40 25.47
CA ALA A 93 -39.38 28.51 24.54
C ALA A 93 -40.19 29.61 25.28
N PRO A 94 -40.26 30.86 24.78
CA PRO A 94 -41.42 31.18 23.94
C PRO A 94 -41.25 32.28 22.85
N ALA A 95 -42.21 32.26 21.93
CA ALA A 95 -42.83 33.39 21.19
C ALA A 95 -42.14 34.08 19.99
N GLY A 96 -42.93 34.23 18.92
CA GLY A 96 -42.69 35.06 17.73
C GLY A 96 -42.16 34.30 16.51
N GLY A 97 -42.89 34.16 15.39
CA GLY A 97 -44.28 34.52 15.09
C GLY A 97 -44.70 34.02 13.69
N LEU A 98 -45.98 33.71 13.53
CA LEU A 98 -46.78 33.51 12.30
C LEU A 98 -46.10 33.15 10.95
N ALA A 99 -46.38 31.92 10.52
CA ALA A 99 -46.97 31.58 9.22
C ALA A 99 -46.41 32.17 7.89
N THR A 100 -45.80 31.26 7.12
CA THR A 100 -45.96 31.13 5.66
C THR A 100 -45.43 32.25 4.75
N GLU A 101 -44.11 32.27 4.56
CA GLU A 101 -43.51 32.75 3.30
C GLU A 101 -43.43 31.58 2.30
N PRO A 102 -44.38 31.42 1.34
CA PRO A 102 -44.29 30.37 0.33
C PRO A 102 -43.01 30.49 -0.51
N ASP A 103 -42.56 31.72 -0.74
CA ASP A 103 -41.36 32.07 -1.49
C ASP A 103 -40.08 31.51 -0.87
N SER A 104 -40.05 31.25 0.44
CA SER A 104 -38.91 30.62 1.12
C SER A 104 -38.77 29.13 0.75
N LEU A 105 -39.89 28.42 0.71
CA LEU A 105 -39.91 27.00 0.28
C LEU A 105 -39.66 26.89 -1.22
N PHE A 106 -40.29 27.74 -2.04
CA PHE A 106 -40.02 27.82 -3.48
C PHE A 106 -38.56 28.18 -3.77
N ALA A 107 -37.94 29.12 -3.04
CA ALA A 107 -36.52 29.44 -3.21
C ALA A 107 -35.62 28.26 -2.85
N LEU A 108 -35.93 27.50 -1.79
CA LEU A 108 -35.21 26.28 -1.42
C LEU A 108 -35.38 25.17 -2.47
N ASP A 109 -36.57 25.00 -3.04
CA ASP A 109 -36.83 23.98 -4.06
C ASP A 109 -36.23 24.35 -5.43
N VAL A 110 -36.23 25.63 -5.81
CA VAL A 110 -35.45 26.13 -6.96
C VAL A 110 -33.94 25.95 -6.73
N LEU A 111 -33.45 26.16 -5.51
CA LEU A 111 -32.04 25.90 -5.17
C LEU A 111 -31.71 24.40 -5.22
N ARG A 112 -32.63 23.53 -4.77
CA ARG A 112 -32.52 22.07 -4.89
C ARG A 112 -32.54 21.63 -6.36
N GLN A 113 -33.43 22.18 -7.19
CA GLN A 113 -33.50 21.89 -8.62
C GLN A 113 -32.19 22.31 -9.31
N ARG A 114 -31.73 23.55 -9.12
CA ARG A 114 -30.43 24.02 -9.64
C ARG A 114 -29.24 23.20 -9.14
N LEU A 115 -29.29 22.69 -7.90
CA LEU A 115 -28.27 21.78 -7.38
C LEU A 115 -28.32 20.42 -8.10
N HIS A 116 -29.51 19.86 -8.35
CA HIS A 116 -29.67 18.61 -9.09
C HIS A 116 -29.25 18.75 -10.55
N GLU A 117 -29.63 19.83 -11.23
CA GLU A 117 -29.16 20.18 -12.58
C GLU A 117 -27.64 20.26 -12.61
N LYS A 118 -27.02 21.04 -11.73
CA LYS A 118 -25.55 21.20 -11.67
C LYS A 118 -24.81 19.91 -11.30
N ILE A 119 -25.45 19.02 -10.53
CA ILE A 119 -24.96 17.65 -10.26
C ILE A 119 -25.10 16.77 -11.51
N GLN A 120 -26.18 16.90 -12.29
CA GLN A 120 -26.36 16.18 -13.56
C GLN A 120 -25.39 16.67 -14.63
N GLU A 121 -25.19 17.98 -14.77
CA GLU A 121 -24.16 18.58 -15.64
C GLU A 121 -22.75 18.10 -15.26
N ALA A 122 -22.41 18.11 -13.97
CA ALA A 122 -21.13 17.61 -13.48
C ALA A 122 -20.96 16.09 -13.69
N ARG A 123 -22.05 15.31 -13.63
CA ARG A 123 -22.07 13.89 -14.03
C ARG A 123 -21.95 13.73 -15.55
N GLY A 124 -22.50 14.66 -16.33
CA GLY A 124 -22.42 14.68 -17.79
C GLY A 124 -21.00 14.96 -18.30
N GLN A 125 -20.34 15.98 -17.74
CA GLN A 125 -18.92 16.24 -17.98
C GLN A 125 -18.01 15.15 -17.38
N GLY A 126 -18.52 14.41 -16.39
CA GLY A 126 -17.93 13.21 -15.79
C GLY A 126 -18.27 11.89 -16.51
N SER A 127 -18.24 11.87 -17.84
CA SER A 127 -18.55 10.73 -18.72
C SER A 127 -20.02 10.24 -18.72
N THR A 128 -20.83 10.82 -19.60
CA THR A 128 -22.05 10.22 -20.19
C THR A 128 -21.77 9.01 -21.10
N LYS A 129 -20.83 8.15 -20.72
CA LYS A 129 -20.94 6.75 -21.12
C LYS A 129 -21.84 6.12 -20.08
N GLU A 130 -23.12 6.00 -20.41
CA GLU A 130 -23.99 5.01 -19.79
C GLU A 130 -23.17 3.72 -19.68
N LEU A 131 -22.89 3.30 -18.44
CA LEU A 131 -22.08 2.12 -18.23
C LEU A 131 -22.86 0.98 -18.87
N SER A 132 -22.34 0.44 -19.99
CA SER A 132 -23.08 -0.52 -20.82
C SER A 132 -23.71 -1.60 -19.95
N ALA A 133 -24.89 -2.12 -20.32
CA ALA A 133 -25.69 -2.97 -19.44
C ALA A 133 -24.87 -4.08 -18.74
N ALA A 134 -23.89 -4.68 -19.43
CA ALA A 134 -22.93 -5.64 -18.88
C ALA A 134 -22.05 -5.11 -17.72
N VAL A 135 -21.66 -3.84 -17.70
CA VAL A 135 -20.91 -3.19 -16.61
C VAL A 135 -21.82 -2.92 -15.41
N LEU A 136 -23.06 -2.47 -15.62
CA LEU A 136 -24.06 -2.34 -14.56
C LEU A 136 -24.41 -3.69 -13.95
N GLU A 137 -24.57 -4.72 -14.78
CA GLU A 137 -24.84 -6.10 -14.35
C GLU A 137 -23.66 -6.68 -13.54
N LYS A 138 -22.41 -6.49 -13.99
CA LYS A 138 -21.20 -6.81 -13.20
C LYS A 138 -21.15 -6.06 -11.86
N ARG A 139 -21.63 -4.81 -11.80
CA ARG A 139 -21.74 -4.03 -10.55
C ARG A 139 -22.85 -4.59 -9.64
N ARG A 140 -23.99 -5.02 -10.19
CA ARG A 140 -25.08 -5.69 -9.47
C ARG A 140 -24.62 -7.03 -8.88
N ARG A 141 -23.96 -7.89 -9.68
CA ARG A 141 -23.36 -9.16 -9.22
C ARG A 141 -22.36 -8.94 -8.07
N ARG A 142 -21.45 -7.95 -8.20
CA ARG A 142 -20.49 -7.58 -7.12
C ARG A 142 -21.18 -7.06 -5.86
N LYS A 143 -22.32 -6.38 -5.96
CA LYS A 143 -23.12 -5.95 -4.80
C LYS A 143 -23.73 -7.17 -4.11
N GLN A 144 -24.42 -8.04 -4.86
CA GLN A 144 -25.01 -9.28 -4.36
C GLN A 144 -23.97 -10.22 -3.71
N GLU A 145 -22.76 -10.34 -4.28
CA GLU A 145 -21.66 -11.13 -3.71
C GLU A 145 -21.18 -10.54 -2.36
N ARG A 146 -21.00 -9.21 -2.29
CA ARG A 146 -20.67 -8.51 -1.04
C ARG A 146 -21.75 -8.71 0.01
N ASP A 147 -23.02 -8.64 -0.37
CA ASP A 147 -24.14 -8.79 0.55
C ASP A 147 -24.30 -10.25 1.02
N ARG A 148 -24.11 -11.25 0.15
CA ARG A 148 -23.96 -12.67 0.55
C ARG A 148 -22.81 -12.87 1.55
N LYS A 149 -21.65 -12.24 1.31
CA LYS A 149 -20.49 -12.33 2.21
C LYS A 149 -20.72 -11.61 3.56
N LYS A 150 -21.48 -10.50 3.56
CA LYS A 150 -21.94 -9.82 4.78
C LYS A 150 -22.92 -10.69 5.57
N ARG A 151 -23.91 -11.32 4.91
CA ARG A 151 -24.87 -12.25 5.53
C ARG A 151 -24.15 -13.41 6.21
N LYS A 152 -23.29 -14.15 5.50
CA LYS A 152 -22.45 -15.22 6.09
C LYS A 152 -21.61 -14.75 7.28
N ARG A 153 -21.04 -13.53 7.25
CA ARG A 153 -20.29 -12.97 8.39
C ARG A 153 -21.19 -12.57 9.56
N ARG A 154 -22.44 -12.17 9.32
CA ARG A 154 -23.44 -11.93 10.37
C ARG A 154 -23.93 -13.26 10.97
N GLU A 155 -24.20 -14.27 10.14
CA GLU A 155 -24.56 -15.63 10.57
C GLU A 155 -23.47 -16.27 11.43
N LEU A 156 -22.20 -16.21 11.01
CA LEU A 156 -21.08 -16.71 11.82
C LEU A 156 -20.97 -15.97 13.16
N ARG A 157 -21.10 -14.63 13.16
CA ARG A 157 -21.12 -13.84 14.40
C ARG A 157 -22.32 -14.11 15.30
N ALA A 158 -23.49 -14.44 14.72
CA ALA A 158 -24.67 -14.83 15.47
C ALA A 158 -24.46 -16.21 16.09
N LYS A 159 -23.86 -17.16 15.36
CA LYS A 159 -23.46 -18.48 15.88
C LYS A 159 -22.38 -18.40 16.95
N GLU A 160 -21.38 -17.55 16.78
CA GLU A 160 -20.36 -17.24 17.82
C GLU A 160 -21.03 -16.66 19.07
N LYS A 161 -22.00 -15.75 18.91
CA LYS A 161 -22.76 -15.18 20.04
C LYS A 161 -23.69 -16.18 20.72
N SER A 162 -24.38 -17.04 19.96
CA SER A 162 -25.27 -18.06 20.54
C SER A 162 -24.48 -19.18 21.21
N ALA A 163 -23.37 -19.62 20.63
CA ALA A 163 -22.46 -20.56 21.28
C ALA A 163 -21.92 -19.97 22.59
N LYS A 164 -21.48 -18.70 22.59
CA LYS A 164 -21.01 -18.03 23.81
C LYS A 164 -22.12 -17.75 24.84
N ALA A 165 -23.39 -17.69 24.42
CA ALA A 165 -24.53 -17.58 25.33
C ALA A 165 -24.91 -18.93 25.96
N LEU A 166 -24.74 -20.04 25.23
CA LEU A 166 -24.90 -21.41 25.75
C LEU A 166 -23.75 -21.78 26.69
N GLU A 167 -22.50 -21.51 26.28
CA GLU A 167 -21.28 -21.65 27.10
C GLU A 167 -21.30 -20.75 28.36
N GLY A 168 -22.15 -19.72 28.38
CA GLY A 168 -22.39 -18.88 29.55
C GLY A 168 -23.49 -19.37 30.50
N ALA A 169 -24.19 -20.45 30.16
CA ALA A 169 -25.24 -21.07 30.97
C ALA A 169 -24.84 -22.46 31.53
N GLU A 170 -23.74 -23.03 31.04
CA GLU A 170 -23.26 -24.38 31.39
C GLU A 170 -22.02 -24.30 32.29
N ALA A 171 -22.25 -23.86 33.55
CA ALA A 171 -21.22 -23.74 34.57
C ALA A 171 -21.74 -24.12 35.98
N THR A 172 -22.38 -25.30 36.08
CA THR A 172 -22.62 -26.00 37.36
C THR A 172 -22.48 -27.52 37.15
N GLU A 173 -21.41 -28.07 37.71
CA GLU A 173 -20.98 -29.47 37.87
C GLU A 173 -20.13 -29.46 39.17
N PRO A 174 -19.92 -30.55 39.96
CA PRO A 174 -19.54 -31.86 39.39
C PRO A 174 -19.86 -33.18 40.18
N ASP A 175 -19.58 -34.32 39.50
CA ASP A 175 -18.93 -35.56 40.01
C ASP A 175 -19.66 -36.51 41.01
N PRO A 176 -19.23 -37.80 41.19
CA PRO A 176 -19.25 -38.91 40.22
C PRO A 176 -19.72 -40.27 40.85
N PRO A 177 -19.66 -41.42 40.14
CA PRO A 177 -18.84 -42.53 40.68
C PRO A 177 -18.09 -43.40 39.64
N VAL A 178 -17.27 -44.34 40.14
CA VAL A 178 -16.19 -45.08 39.43
C VAL A 178 -16.54 -46.58 39.20
N PRO A 179 -15.63 -47.46 38.73
CA PRO A 179 -15.57 -47.99 37.36
C PRO A 179 -16.16 -49.42 37.17
N GLY A 180 -16.53 -49.74 35.92
CA GLY A 180 -16.72 -51.12 35.44
C GLY A 180 -15.64 -51.51 34.43
N GLN A 181 -15.05 -52.69 34.59
CA GLN A 181 -14.15 -53.29 33.59
C GLN A 181 -14.96 -53.86 32.44
N GLU A 182 -14.52 -53.71 31.18
CA GLU A 182 -14.56 -54.82 30.22
C GLU A 182 -13.66 -54.63 28.99
N THR A 183 -12.89 -55.68 28.72
CA THR A 183 -12.33 -56.16 27.44
C THR A 183 -11.92 -55.18 26.31
N GLN A 184 -10.64 -55.28 25.93
CA GLN A 184 -10.11 -54.77 24.67
C GLN A 184 -10.73 -55.49 23.46
N ALA A 185 -11.83 -54.99 22.91
CA ALA A 185 -12.28 -55.35 21.58
C ALA A 185 -11.51 -54.53 20.53
N GLN A 186 -10.58 -55.17 19.81
CA GLN A 186 -10.05 -54.61 18.56
C GLN A 186 -11.22 -54.33 17.60
N PRO A 187 -11.35 -53.14 16.98
CA PRO A 187 -12.45 -52.84 16.07
C PRO A 187 -12.26 -53.58 14.74
N GLY A 188 -12.63 -54.87 14.73
CA GLY A 188 -12.69 -55.69 13.55
C GLY A 188 -13.83 -55.21 12.65
N LEU A 189 -13.51 -54.86 11.39
CA LEU A 189 -14.53 -54.51 10.40
C LEU A 189 -15.36 -55.75 10.06
N LEU A 190 -16.45 -55.96 10.81
CA LEU A 190 -17.51 -56.89 10.44
C LEU A 190 -18.25 -56.36 9.22
N PHE A 191 -18.37 -57.19 8.18
CA PHE A 191 -18.75 -56.86 6.80
C PHE A 191 -20.13 -56.17 6.61
N ASN A 192 -20.90 -55.93 7.67
CA ASN A 192 -22.21 -55.29 7.60
C ASN A 192 -22.51 -54.27 8.72
N LYS A 193 -21.52 -53.89 9.55
CA LYS A 193 -21.71 -52.84 10.56
C LYS A 193 -20.50 -51.91 10.62
N VAL A 194 -20.66 -50.72 10.04
CA VAL A 194 -19.70 -49.62 10.19
C VAL A 194 -20.08 -48.85 11.45
N GLU A 195 -19.44 -49.20 12.56
CA GLU A 195 -19.49 -48.39 13.77
C GLU A 195 -18.63 -47.14 13.55
N VAL A 196 -19.31 -46.01 13.33
CA VAL A 196 -18.66 -44.70 13.27
C VAL A 196 -18.46 -44.24 14.70
N THR A 197 -17.25 -44.44 15.23
CA THR A 197 -16.88 -43.91 16.54
C THR A 197 -16.99 -42.38 16.58
N GLU A 198 -17.46 -41.85 17.71
CA GLU A 198 -17.80 -40.43 17.90
C GLU A 198 -16.59 -39.47 17.96
N GLU A 199 -15.38 -39.98 17.74
CA GLU A 199 -14.21 -39.13 17.55
C GLU A 199 -14.33 -38.35 16.23
N GLU A 200 -14.77 -37.09 16.30
CA GLU A 200 -14.80 -36.18 15.16
C GLU A 200 -13.49 -36.30 14.36
N PRO A 201 -13.54 -36.72 13.08
CA PRO A 201 -12.33 -37.06 12.35
C PRO A 201 -11.50 -35.80 12.11
N ALA A 202 -10.49 -35.60 12.98
CA ALA A 202 -9.64 -34.42 13.03
C ALA A 202 -9.32 -33.92 11.62
N SER A 203 -9.55 -32.62 11.40
CA SER A 203 -9.56 -32.00 10.08
C SER A 203 -8.40 -32.48 9.22
N LYS A 204 -8.59 -32.59 7.90
CA LYS A 204 -7.53 -33.02 6.96
C LYS A 204 -6.21 -32.25 7.14
N ALA A 205 -6.25 -31.04 7.72
CA ALA A 205 -5.08 -30.29 8.15
C ALA A 205 -4.43 -30.76 9.48
N GLN A 206 -5.21 -31.15 10.50
CA GLN A 206 -4.74 -31.76 11.75
C GLN A 206 -4.08 -33.12 11.49
N ARG A 207 -4.76 -34.05 10.80
CA ARG A 207 -4.18 -35.34 10.36
C ARG A 207 -2.86 -35.18 9.58
N ARG A 208 -2.70 -34.10 8.79
CA ARG A 208 -1.43 -33.76 8.11
C ARG A 208 -0.37 -33.18 9.05
N LYS A 209 -0.75 -32.44 10.10
CA LYS A 209 0.17 -31.97 11.14
C LYS A 209 0.67 -33.14 12.00
N GLU A 210 -0.22 -34.00 12.47
CA GLU A 210 0.11 -35.21 13.23
C GLU A 210 1.05 -36.13 12.44
N LYS A 211 0.72 -36.44 11.17
CA LYS A 211 1.63 -37.22 10.30
C LYS A 211 3.01 -36.55 10.16
N ARG A 212 3.07 -35.22 10.07
CA ARG A 212 4.36 -34.48 10.07
C ARG A 212 5.06 -34.50 11.43
N GLN A 213 4.34 -34.50 12.55
CA GLN A 213 4.93 -34.64 13.89
C GLN A 213 5.49 -36.06 14.10
N LYS A 214 4.76 -37.11 13.69
CA LYS A 214 5.23 -38.49 13.73
C LYS A 214 6.49 -38.70 12.88
N LEU A 215 6.55 -38.11 11.67
CA LEU A 215 7.70 -38.26 10.75
C LEU A 215 8.87 -37.31 11.01
N LYS A 216 8.65 -36.15 11.65
CA LYS A 216 9.65 -35.05 11.71
C LYS A 216 9.79 -34.41 13.10
N GLY A 217 9.14 -34.98 14.10
CA GLY A 217 9.04 -34.42 15.44
C GLY A 217 8.34 -33.06 15.49
N ASN A 218 8.46 -32.41 16.65
CA ASN A 218 7.88 -31.09 16.90
C ASN A 218 8.70 -29.92 16.30
N LEU A 219 9.71 -30.20 15.46
CA LEU A 219 10.57 -29.17 14.90
C LEU A 219 9.87 -28.41 13.75
N THR A 220 9.22 -27.30 14.10
CA THR A 220 8.57 -26.40 13.13
C THR A 220 9.62 -25.76 12.21
N PRO A 221 9.52 -25.87 10.86
CA PRO A 221 10.55 -25.32 9.99
C PRO A 221 10.57 -23.77 10.02
N LEU A 222 11.77 -23.17 9.99
CA LEU A 222 11.96 -21.72 9.97
C LEU A 222 11.62 -21.15 8.58
N THR A 223 10.33 -20.90 8.37
CA THR A 223 9.77 -20.47 7.09
C THR A 223 9.12 -19.09 7.17
N GLY A 224 8.81 -18.51 6.00
CA GLY A 224 8.08 -17.26 5.91
C GLY A 224 8.97 -16.02 5.92
N LYS A 225 8.33 -14.84 5.96
CA LYS A 225 8.97 -13.53 5.75
C LYS A 225 9.10 -12.70 7.04
N ASN A 226 8.79 -13.26 8.21
CA ASN A 226 8.73 -12.54 9.49
C ASN A 226 10.09 -12.56 10.20
N TYR A 227 11.09 -11.92 9.60
CA TYR A 227 12.50 -12.02 10.02
C TYR A 227 12.79 -11.74 11.52
N ARG A 228 11.94 -10.97 12.24
CA ARG A 228 12.02 -10.82 13.71
C ARG A 228 11.70 -12.15 14.41
N GLN A 229 10.50 -12.68 14.19
CA GLN A 229 10.05 -13.98 14.72
C GLN A 229 10.93 -15.15 14.28
N LEU A 230 11.53 -15.11 13.08
CA LEU A 230 12.48 -16.15 12.67
C LEU A 230 13.79 -16.06 13.46
N LEU A 231 14.30 -14.85 13.71
CA LEU A 231 15.52 -14.62 14.46
C LEU A 231 15.33 -14.98 15.94
N GLU A 232 14.22 -14.58 16.55
CA GLU A 232 13.79 -14.98 17.90
C GLU A 232 13.69 -16.51 18.05
N ARG A 233 13.05 -17.20 17.09
CA ARG A 233 12.95 -18.67 17.07
C ARG A 233 14.29 -19.38 16.81
N LEU A 234 15.24 -18.71 16.17
CA LEU A 234 16.58 -19.21 15.90
C LEU A 234 17.42 -19.10 17.18
N GLN A 235 17.42 -17.93 17.82
CA GLN A 235 18.09 -17.68 19.10
C GLN A 235 17.53 -18.60 20.19
N ALA A 236 16.21 -18.78 20.29
CA ALA A 236 15.58 -19.72 21.22
C ALA A 236 15.93 -21.21 20.94
N ARG A 237 16.44 -21.55 19.76
CA ARG A 237 17.01 -22.90 19.48
C ARG A 237 18.47 -23.00 19.88
N GLN A 238 19.24 -21.94 19.61
CA GLN A 238 20.64 -21.87 20.01
C GLN A 238 20.76 -21.92 21.53
N ALA A 239 20.02 -21.08 22.26
CA ALA A 239 19.99 -21.09 23.72
C ALA A 239 19.63 -22.47 24.29
N ARG A 240 18.62 -23.16 23.74
CA ARG A 240 18.26 -24.54 24.16
C ARG A 240 19.34 -25.58 23.88
N LEU A 241 20.13 -25.40 22.81
CA LEU A 241 21.26 -26.28 22.50
C LEU A 241 22.47 -25.95 23.37
N GLU A 242 22.69 -24.69 23.70
CA GLU A 242 23.73 -24.21 24.63
C GLU A 242 23.44 -24.71 26.05
N GLU A 243 22.23 -24.45 26.57
CA GLU A 243 21.76 -25.00 27.86
C GLU A 243 21.87 -26.54 27.97
N LEU A 244 21.65 -27.26 26.88
CA LEU A 244 21.79 -28.73 26.86
C LEU A 244 23.24 -29.16 26.64
N ARG A 245 24.09 -28.34 26.03
CA ARG A 245 25.52 -28.60 25.89
C ARG A 245 26.27 -28.41 27.20
N ASP A 246 25.82 -27.45 28.01
CA ASP A 246 26.35 -27.19 29.35
C ASP A 246 25.94 -28.27 30.36
N ARG A 247 24.80 -28.95 30.13
CA ARG A 247 24.34 -30.10 30.93
C ARG A 247 24.89 -31.43 30.39
N ASP A 248 24.58 -31.77 29.15
CA ASP A 248 24.78 -33.07 28.51
C ASP A 248 25.23 -32.93 27.04
N ALA A 249 26.54 -32.81 26.81
CA ALA A 249 27.11 -32.63 25.47
C ALA A 249 26.68 -33.71 24.44
N GLY A 250 26.42 -34.95 24.88
CA GLY A 250 25.92 -36.03 24.01
C GLY A 250 24.48 -35.78 23.53
N GLN A 251 23.56 -35.43 24.45
CA GLN A 251 22.17 -35.12 24.11
C GLN A 251 22.08 -33.88 23.20
N ALA A 252 22.93 -32.87 23.43
CA ALA A 252 23.03 -31.70 22.56
C ALA A 252 23.42 -32.08 21.12
N GLN A 253 24.43 -32.94 20.93
CA GLN A 253 24.83 -33.43 19.61
C GLN A 253 23.74 -34.24 18.91
N GLU A 254 23.01 -35.09 19.66
CA GLU A 254 21.85 -35.80 19.12
C GLU A 254 20.75 -34.85 18.65
N LEU A 255 20.42 -33.83 19.44
CA LEU A 255 19.41 -32.84 19.06
C LEU A 255 19.86 -32.02 17.86
N GLU A 256 21.14 -31.63 17.78
CA GLU A 256 21.71 -31.01 16.59
C GLU A 256 21.58 -31.92 15.37
N ALA A 257 21.91 -33.21 15.48
CA ALA A 257 21.75 -34.17 14.39
C ALA A 257 20.28 -34.28 13.97
N LYS A 258 19.35 -34.44 14.92
CA LYS A 258 17.90 -34.45 14.69
C LYS A 258 17.42 -33.16 13.99
N MET A 259 17.94 -31.99 14.36
CA MET A 259 17.66 -30.71 13.68
C MET A 259 18.23 -30.66 12.26
N ARG A 260 19.48 -31.11 12.05
CA ARG A 260 20.13 -31.16 10.74
C ARG A 260 19.36 -32.07 9.76
N TRP A 261 19.00 -33.28 10.19
CA TRP A 261 18.24 -34.24 9.38
C TRP A 261 16.81 -33.80 9.07
N THR A 262 16.06 -33.31 10.06
CA THR A 262 14.70 -32.78 9.82
C THR A 262 14.72 -31.55 8.90
N ASN A 263 15.74 -30.70 9.00
CA ASN A 263 15.96 -29.60 8.06
C ASN A 263 16.26 -30.08 6.63
N LEU A 264 17.04 -31.16 6.44
CA LEU A 264 17.25 -31.76 5.12
C LEU A 264 15.95 -32.33 4.55
N LEU A 265 15.18 -33.05 5.37
CA LEU A 265 13.88 -33.63 4.99
C LEU A 265 12.82 -32.56 4.64
N TYR A 266 12.87 -31.38 5.27
CA TYR A 266 12.06 -30.23 4.88
C TYR A 266 12.56 -29.54 3.59
N LYS A 267 13.88 -29.44 3.37
CA LYS A 267 14.44 -28.95 2.11
C LYS A 267 14.06 -29.85 0.94
N ALA A 268 14.05 -31.17 1.14
CA ALA A 268 13.60 -32.17 0.16
C ALA A 268 12.10 -32.02 -0.18
N GLU A 269 11.24 -31.70 0.80
CA GLU A 269 9.84 -31.30 0.54
C GLU A 269 9.68 -29.96 -0.21
N GLY A 270 10.77 -29.27 -0.56
CA GLY A 270 10.74 -27.95 -1.18
C GLY A 270 10.48 -26.80 -0.21
N VAL A 271 10.50 -27.05 1.10
CA VAL A 271 10.29 -26.01 2.12
C VAL A 271 11.52 -25.09 2.18
N ARG A 272 11.32 -23.80 1.93
CA ARG A 272 12.39 -22.78 1.96
C ARG A 272 12.71 -22.35 3.39
N ILE A 273 13.57 -23.13 4.04
CA ILE A 273 14.11 -22.87 5.38
C ILE A 273 15.08 -21.67 5.37
N ARG A 274 15.10 -20.90 6.46
CA ARG A 274 15.95 -19.71 6.67
C ARG A 274 16.59 -19.71 8.06
N ASP A 275 17.66 -20.48 8.20
CA ASP A 275 18.37 -20.68 9.48
C ASP A 275 19.65 -19.81 9.62
N ASP A 276 19.92 -18.93 8.65
CA ASP A 276 21.10 -18.06 8.68
C ASP A 276 20.80 -16.75 9.43
N GLU A 277 21.22 -16.64 10.70
CA GLU A 277 20.95 -15.46 11.53
C GLU A 277 21.43 -14.15 10.87
N ARG A 278 22.69 -14.12 10.38
CA ARG A 278 23.27 -12.98 9.65
C ARG A 278 22.39 -12.55 8.47
N ARG A 279 21.87 -13.50 7.67
CA ARG A 279 21.00 -13.18 6.53
C ARG A 279 19.62 -12.70 6.96
N LEU A 280 19.08 -13.20 8.08
CA LEU A 280 17.84 -12.68 8.68
C LEU A 280 18.00 -11.24 9.17
N GLN A 281 19.09 -10.94 9.90
CA GLN A 281 19.45 -9.58 10.32
C GLN A 281 19.61 -8.64 9.12
N GLU A 282 20.35 -9.04 8.08
CA GLU A 282 20.45 -8.24 6.84
C GLU A 282 19.09 -8.03 6.17
N ALA A 283 18.22 -9.05 6.15
CA ALA A 283 16.90 -8.95 5.54
C ALA A 283 15.97 -8.01 6.33
N LEU A 284 16.18 -7.91 7.65
CA LEU A 284 15.62 -6.87 8.52
C LEU A 284 16.14 -5.47 8.14
N LYS A 285 17.47 -5.29 8.14
CA LYS A 285 18.13 -4.03 7.73
C LYS A 285 17.67 -3.58 6.33
N ARG A 286 17.51 -4.50 5.37
CA ARG A 286 16.95 -4.25 4.02
C ARG A 286 15.45 -3.89 4.03
N LYS A 287 14.66 -4.35 4.99
CA LYS A 287 13.25 -3.92 5.17
C LYS A 287 13.19 -2.52 5.77
N GLU A 288 14.02 -2.24 6.78
CA GLU A 288 14.06 -0.96 7.49
C GLU A 288 14.59 0.16 6.59
N LYS A 289 15.67 -0.08 5.83
CA LYS A 289 16.12 0.84 4.75
C LYS A 289 14.99 1.19 3.77
N ARG A 290 14.16 0.22 3.35
CA ARG A 290 12.99 0.45 2.49
C ARG A 290 11.78 1.09 3.19
N ARG A 291 11.71 1.08 4.53
CA ARG A 291 10.73 1.86 5.30
C ARG A 291 11.21 3.31 5.40
N ALA A 292 12.45 3.53 5.83
CA ALA A 292 13.07 4.86 5.91
C ALA A 292 13.08 5.60 4.55
N GLN A 293 13.38 4.91 3.43
CA GLN A 293 13.27 5.51 2.09
C GLN A 293 11.85 5.96 1.75
N ARG A 294 10.83 5.15 2.08
CA ARG A 294 9.41 5.53 1.85
C ARG A 294 9.00 6.69 2.74
N GLN A 295 9.39 6.67 4.01
CA GLN A 295 9.15 7.74 4.96
C GLN A 295 9.78 9.06 4.46
N ARG A 296 11.08 9.08 4.15
CA ARG A 296 11.77 10.23 3.54
C ARG A 296 11.11 10.71 2.24
N ALA A 297 10.60 9.80 1.41
CA ALA A 297 9.88 10.17 0.19
C ALA A 297 8.50 10.80 0.47
N TRP A 298 7.84 10.42 1.57
CA TRP A 298 6.59 11.05 2.03
C TRP A 298 6.86 12.41 2.69
N GLU A 299 7.85 12.49 3.58
CA GLU A 299 8.30 13.74 4.22
C GLU A 299 8.70 14.80 3.17
N LYS A 300 9.44 14.40 2.12
CA LYS A 300 9.76 15.28 0.99
C LYS A 300 8.51 15.76 0.24
N ARG A 301 7.45 14.94 0.13
CA ARG A 301 6.19 15.34 -0.53
C ARG A 301 5.39 16.31 0.34
N THR A 302 5.28 16.05 1.64
CA THR A 302 4.56 16.94 2.56
C THR A 302 5.28 18.28 2.67
N ALA A 303 6.60 18.28 2.88
CA ALA A 303 7.42 19.50 2.87
C ALA A 303 7.30 20.28 1.54
N HIS A 304 7.28 19.60 0.39
CA HIS A 304 7.09 20.26 -0.91
C HIS A 304 5.70 20.91 -1.08
N VAL A 305 4.64 20.27 -0.56
CA VAL A 305 3.29 20.85 -0.57
C VAL A 305 3.19 22.06 0.36
N VAL A 306 3.72 21.96 1.59
CA VAL A 306 3.76 23.07 2.55
C VAL A 306 4.59 24.24 2.01
N GLY A 307 5.78 23.96 1.47
CA GLY A 307 6.64 24.99 0.86
C GLY A 307 5.97 25.69 -0.33
N LYS A 308 5.26 24.96 -1.21
CA LYS A 308 4.46 25.56 -2.29
C LYS A 308 3.29 26.41 -1.77
N MET A 309 2.68 26.04 -0.65
CA MET A 309 1.63 26.83 -0.01
C MET A 309 2.20 28.12 0.57
N GLN A 310 3.31 28.04 1.31
CA GLN A 310 4.03 29.20 1.88
C GLN A 310 4.48 30.16 0.77
N GLN A 311 5.17 29.67 -0.27
CA GLN A 311 5.59 30.48 -1.42
C GLN A 311 4.43 31.26 -2.07
N ARG A 312 3.23 30.68 -2.16
CA ARG A 312 2.04 31.38 -2.67
C ARG A 312 1.56 32.47 -1.71
N GLN A 313 1.54 32.20 -0.41
CA GLN A 313 1.17 33.19 0.62
C GLN A 313 2.20 34.33 0.67
N ASP A 314 3.49 34.03 0.62
CA ASP A 314 4.56 35.03 0.67
C ASP A 314 4.61 35.88 -0.60
N ARG A 315 4.39 35.29 -1.79
CA ARG A 315 4.18 36.07 -3.02
C ARG A 315 2.97 37.01 -2.91
N ARG A 316 1.87 36.57 -2.28
CA ARG A 316 0.70 37.44 -2.01
C ARG A 316 1.06 38.56 -1.03
N ARG A 317 1.78 38.26 0.06
CA ARG A 317 2.25 39.24 1.07
C ARG A 317 3.19 40.28 0.44
N GLN A 318 4.17 39.85 -0.36
CA GLN A 318 5.08 40.72 -1.08
C GLN A 318 4.34 41.61 -2.10
N ASN A 319 3.41 41.06 -2.88
CA ASN A 319 2.60 41.84 -3.81
C ASN A 319 1.73 42.89 -3.08
N LEU A 320 1.17 42.55 -1.91
CA LEU A 320 0.43 43.52 -1.09
C LEU A 320 1.35 44.60 -0.50
N ARG A 321 2.56 44.25 -0.03
CA ARG A 321 3.57 45.23 0.40
C ARG A 321 3.95 46.17 -0.74
N LYS A 322 4.26 45.66 -1.92
CA LYS A 322 4.56 46.46 -3.13
C LYS A 322 3.39 47.38 -3.52
N LYS A 323 2.14 46.90 -3.47
CA LYS A 323 0.95 47.74 -3.71
C LYS A 323 0.78 48.85 -2.66
N LYS A 324 1.10 48.59 -1.39
CA LYS A 324 1.09 49.62 -0.32
C LYS A 324 2.19 50.66 -0.54
N ALA A 325 3.42 50.23 -0.82
CA ALA A 325 4.55 51.11 -1.13
C ALA A 325 4.25 52.00 -2.35
N ALA A 326 3.84 51.43 -3.48
CA ALA A 326 3.47 52.19 -4.68
C ALA A 326 2.28 53.16 -4.44
N LYS A 327 1.38 52.87 -3.50
CA LYS A 327 0.31 53.81 -3.11
C LYS A 327 0.83 54.96 -2.24
N ALA A 328 1.87 54.73 -1.44
CA ALA A 328 2.57 55.77 -0.69
C ALA A 328 3.44 56.64 -1.62
N GLU A 329 4.26 56.02 -2.48
CA GLU A 329 5.06 56.70 -3.52
C GLU A 329 4.19 57.61 -4.38
N ARG A 330 3.07 57.11 -4.94
CA ARG A 330 2.10 57.92 -5.70
C ARG A 330 1.46 59.06 -4.91
N ARG A 331 1.43 59.01 -3.57
CA ARG A 331 0.99 60.13 -2.72
C ARG A 331 2.11 61.16 -2.57
N LEU A 332 3.34 60.73 -2.35
CA LEU A 332 4.53 61.59 -2.29
C LEU A 332 4.78 62.30 -3.62
N GLU A 333 4.74 61.58 -4.75
CA GLU A 333 4.82 62.15 -6.10
C GLU A 333 3.74 63.21 -6.37
N LYS A 334 2.49 62.95 -5.93
CA LYS A 334 1.40 63.93 -6.06
C LYS A 334 1.59 65.15 -5.16
N ALA A 335 2.26 65.01 -4.01
CA ALA A 335 2.63 66.15 -3.17
C ALA A 335 3.72 67.00 -3.83
N ARG A 336 4.80 66.36 -4.33
CA ARG A 336 5.87 67.02 -5.10
C ARG A 336 5.33 67.75 -6.33
N LYS A 337 4.47 67.11 -7.13
CA LYS A 337 3.82 67.74 -8.31
C LYS A 337 2.88 68.90 -7.96
N ARG A 338 2.49 69.06 -6.69
CA ARG A 338 1.72 70.19 -6.15
C ARG A 338 2.60 71.22 -5.44
N GLY A 339 3.92 71.16 -5.60
CA GLY A 339 4.87 72.09 -4.97
C GLY A 339 5.07 71.88 -3.46
N ARG A 340 4.57 70.79 -2.87
CA ARG A 340 4.77 70.52 -1.44
C ARG A 340 6.13 69.86 -1.22
N ILE A 341 6.98 70.53 -0.46
CA ILE A 341 8.28 70.01 0.01
C ILE A 341 8.00 68.89 1.03
N LEU A 342 8.67 67.75 0.88
CA LEU A 342 8.59 66.62 1.81
C LEU A 342 9.85 66.58 2.70
N PRO A 343 9.78 66.02 3.92
CA PRO A 343 10.97 65.85 4.78
C PRO A 343 12.14 65.14 4.08
N GLN A 344 11.84 64.09 3.31
CA GLN A 344 12.82 63.36 2.49
C GLN A 344 13.51 64.21 1.41
N ASP A 345 12.88 65.31 0.98
CA ASP A 345 13.46 66.23 0.00
C ASP A 345 14.38 67.25 0.68
N LEU A 346 14.14 67.58 1.96
CA LEU A 346 15.03 68.38 2.81
C LEU A 346 16.27 67.58 3.23
N GLU A 347 16.09 66.33 3.69
CA GLU A 347 17.18 65.37 3.95
C GLU A 347 18.08 65.20 2.72
N ARG A 348 17.48 65.07 1.53
CA ARG A 348 18.23 64.92 0.28
C ARG A 348 18.93 66.20 -0.19
N ALA A 349 18.46 67.36 0.25
CA ALA A 349 19.10 68.65 0.02
C ALA A 349 20.20 68.98 1.05
N GLY A 350 20.37 68.18 2.10
CA GLY A 350 21.31 68.47 3.20
C GLY A 350 20.87 69.63 4.09
N LEU A 351 19.56 69.90 4.16
CA LEU A 351 18.94 71.01 4.89
C LEU A 351 18.13 70.54 6.11
N ALA A 352 18.36 69.30 6.57
CA ALA A 352 17.68 68.65 7.70
C ALA A 352 18.68 67.93 8.61
#